data_AF-A0AAN7ACB9-F1
#
_entry.id   AF-A0AAN7ACB9-F1
#
_cell.length_a   1.000
_cell.length_b   1.000
_cell.length_c   1.000
_cell.angle_alpha   90.00
_cell.angle_beta   90.00
_cell.angle_gamma   90.00
#
_symmetry.space_group_name_H-M   'P 1'
#
loop_
_entity.id
_entity.type
_entity.pdbx_description
1 polymer ?
#
loop_
_entity_poly.entity_id
_entity_poly.type
_entity_poly.pdbx_seq_one_letter_code
_entity_poly.pdbx_strand_id
1 'polypeptide(L)'
;MGLLSLSTALLVAAASTVSADSASAPAAQPRISSISYSGNGCIRDPQHYGGFSDPTFKFNNFAASLPGTNRTLNCEVHVVATGASPGWQVALASNNVKGHVVLGPGTKLDYFTTVFFSEDAAKTGTVRGRISNNGGGTIDQGVTLVSNTGANKVWSPCTGASGSPGILNVNFRGALTGDGKAYFEALTESWDLEWRRC
;
A
#
# COMPACT_ATOMS: atom_id res chain seq x y z
N MET A 1 -60.40 55.91 -23.21
CA MET A 1 -59.20 56.47 -22.55
C MET A 1 -59.03 55.78 -21.20
N GLY A 2 -57.87 55.16 -20.96
CA GLY A 2 -57.53 54.54 -19.67
C GLY A 2 -56.92 53.14 -19.80
N LEU A 3 -55.68 53.06 -20.30
CA LEU A 3 -54.80 51.89 -20.20
C LEU A 3 -54.33 51.72 -18.74
N LEU A 4 -54.30 50.50 -18.21
CA LEU A 4 -53.60 50.19 -16.96
C LEU A 4 -52.76 48.91 -17.15
N SER A 5 -51.47 49.09 -16.89
CA SER A 5 -50.34 48.22 -17.20
C SER A 5 -50.21 46.98 -16.33
N LEU A 6 -49.55 45.99 -16.93
CA LEU A 6 -48.97 44.78 -16.35
C LEU A 6 -48.00 45.05 -15.19
N SER A 7 -47.86 44.07 -14.29
CA SER A 7 -46.57 43.73 -13.65
C SER A 7 -46.60 42.31 -13.09
N THR A 8 -46.01 41.38 -13.85
CA THR A 8 -45.76 39.99 -13.43
C THR A 8 -44.40 39.95 -12.71
N ALA A 9 -44.39 39.60 -11.43
CA ALA A 9 -43.15 39.42 -10.67
C ALA A 9 -42.57 38.02 -10.91
N LEU A 10 -41.43 37.92 -11.58
CA LEU A 10 -40.60 36.71 -11.60
C LEU A 10 -39.78 36.65 -10.30
N LEU A 11 -39.98 35.59 -9.49
CA LEU A 11 -39.04 35.21 -8.44
C LEU A 11 -37.91 34.38 -9.06
N VAL A 12 -36.70 34.94 -9.06
CA VAL A 12 -35.47 34.21 -9.38
C VAL A 12 -34.98 33.55 -8.09
N ALA A 13 -35.07 32.22 -8.01
CA ALA A 13 -34.43 31.45 -6.96
C ALA A 13 -32.92 31.32 -7.26
N ALA A 14 -32.07 31.87 -6.40
CA ALA A 14 -30.63 31.69 -6.47
C ALA A 14 -30.27 30.24 -6.05
N ALA A 15 -29.81 29.44 -7.00
CA ALA A 15 -29.25 28.12 -6.73
C ALA A 15 -27.82 28.29 -6.20
N SER A 16 -27.64 28.09 -4.89
CA SER A 16 -26.32 27.97 -4.28
C SER A 16 -25.69 26.64 -4.72
N THR A 17 -24.84 26.65 -5.74
CA THR A 17 -23.97 25.52 -6.05
C THR A 17 -22.90 25.43 -4.97
N VAL A 18 -23.17 24.65 -3.93
CA VAL A 18 -22.13 24.19 -3.01
C VAL A 18 -21.27 23.21 -3.82
N SER A 19 -20.10 23.66 -4.27
CA SER A 19 -19.06 22.76 -4.77
C SER A 19 -18.68 21.83 -3.62
N ALA A 20 -19.25 20.62 -3.61
CA ALA A 20 -18.81 19.57 -2.71
C ALA A 20 -17.37 19.21 -3.06
N ASP A 21 -16.51 19.39 -2.07
CA ASP A 21 -15.06 19.35 -2.10
C ASP A 21 -14.53 18.07 -2.79
N SER A 22 -13.80 18.25 -3.89
CA SER A 22 -13.03 17.19 -4.58
C SER A 22 -11.69 16.96 -3.86
N ALA A 23 -11.68 16.97 -2.52
CA ALA A 23 -10.47 16.67 -1.78
C ALA A 23 -10.12 15.19 -2.00
N SER A 24 -8.92 14.93 -2.52
CA SER A 24 -8.41 13.56 -2.75
C SER A 24 -7.75 12.97 -1.50
N ALA A 25 -7.61 13.74 -0.42
CA ALA A 25 -6.97 13.36 0.83
C ALA A 25 -7.41 14.28 1.99
N PRO A 26 -7.23 13.89 3.27
CA PRO A 26 -7.55 14.74 4.40
C PRO A 26 -6.70 16.02 4.43
N ALA A 27 -7.31 17.12 4.89
CA ALA A 27 -6.63 18.41 5.04
C ALA A 27 -5.42 18.33 5.99
N ALA A 28 -5.55 17.57 7.08
CA ALA A 28 -4.41 17.16 7.90
C ALA A 28 -4.04 15.71 7.58
N GLN A 29 -2.84 15.51 7.04
CA GLN A 29 -2.26 14.17 6.88
C GLN A 29 -1.82 13.63 8.25
N PRO A 30 -2.04 12.34 8.54
CA PRO A 30 -1.56 11.76 9.78
C PRO A 30 -0.04 11.69 9.79
N ARG A 31 0.53 11.70 10.99
CA ARG A 31 1.95 11.46 11.23
C ARG A 31 2.13 10.03 11.72
N ILE A 32 3.17 9.37 11.25
CA ILE A 32 3.60 8.07 11.77
C ILE A 32 4.11 8.31 13.19
N SER A 33 3.47 7.67 14.18
CA SER A 33 3.84 7.77 15.59
C SER A 33 4.79 6.65 16.02
N SER A 34 4.63 5.45 15.43
CA SER A 34 5.55 4.33 15.65
C SER A 34 5.52 3.35 14.49
N ILE A 35 6.63 2.66 14.29
CA ILE A 35 6.77 1.55 13.36
C ILE A 35 7.37 0.37 14.13
N SER A 36 6.85 -0.83 13.88
CA SER A 36 7.48 -2.07 14.32
C SER A 36 7.49 -3.09 13.19
N TYR A 37 8.29 -4.13 13.33
CA TYR A 37 8.53 -5.12 12.29
C TYR A 37 8.38 -6.54 12.82
N SER A 38 7.95 -7.46 11.97
CA SER A 38 7.91 -8.88 12.28
C SER A 38 8.15 -9.75 11.05
N GLY A 39 8.48 -11.03 11.26
CA GLY A 39 8.78 -11.97 10.19
C GLY A 39 10.28 -12.24 10.00
N ASN A 40 10.58 -13.36 9.34
CA ASN A 40 11.95 -13.86 9.20
C ASN A 40 12.79 -13.10 8.14
N GLY A 41 12.19 -12.20 7.38
CA GLY A 41 12.83 -11.32 6.40
C GLY A 41 13.24 -9.95 6.97
N CYS A 42 12.75 -9.55 8.14
CA CYS A 42 13.17 -8.34 8.85
C CYS A 42 14.26 -8.66 9.91
N ILE A 43 15.27 -9.49 9.60
CA ILE A 43 16.28 -9.94 10.59
C ILE A 43 16.96 -8.77 11.31
N ARG A 44 17.16 -7.68 10.55
CA ARG A 44 17.45 -6.36 11.09
C ARG A 44 16.34 -5.45 10.62
N ASP A 45 15.73 -4.74 11.57
CA ASP A 45 14.65 -3.81 11.30
C ASP A 45 15.00 -2.91 10.10
N PRO A 46 14.12 -2.82 9.09
CA PRO A 46 14.27 -1.90 7.98
C PRO A 46 14.46 -0.45 8.45
N GLN A 47 15.24 0.32 7.69
CA GLN A 47 15.33 1.76 7.92
C GLN A 47 14.14 2.46 7.26
N HIS A 48 13.41 3.28 8.02
CA HIS A 48 12.29 4.06 7.51
C HIS A 48 12.72 5.46 7.03
N TYR A 49 12.14 5.88 5.90
CA TYR A 49 12.27 7.20 5.30
C TYR A 49 10.89 7.70 4.83
N GLY A 50 10.75 9.02 4.70
CA GLY A 50 9.50 9.64 4.25
C GLY A 50 8.49 9.88 5.38
N GLY A 51 7.29 10.29 5.00
CA GLY A 51 6.14 10.46 5.89
C GLY A 51 5.05 9.42 5.63
N PHE A 52 3.87 9.64 6.20
CA PHE A 52 2.72 8.74 5.96
C PHE A 52 2.25 8.76 4.50
N SER A 53 2.49 9.84 3.76
CA SER A 53 2.12 9.97 2.34
C SER A 53 3.01 9.15 1.40
N ASP A 54 4.23 8.84 1.81
CA ASP A 54 5.31 8.30 0.99
C ASP A 54 6.26 7.39 1.81
N PRO A 55 5.73 6.47 2.64
CA PRO A 55 6.58 5.69 3.52
C PRO A 55 7.46 4.75 2.69
N THR A 56 8.75 4.77 3.00
CA THR A 56 9.75 3.93 2.35
C THR A 56 10.58 3.19 3.39
N PHE A 57 10.72 1.89 3.22
CA PHE A 57 11.47 0.99 4.09
C PHE A 57 12.64 0.40 3.33
N LYS A 58 13.85 0.60 3.82
CA LYS A 58 15.06 -0.02 3.27
C LYS A 58 15.37 -1.27 4.08
N PHE A 59 15.29 -2.43 3.42
CA PHE A 59 15.59 -3.70 4.06
C PHE A 59 17.07 -3.79 4.44
N ASN A 60 17.32 -4.40 5.58
CA ASN A 60 18.65 -4.75 6.04
C ASN A 60 18.78 -6.28 6.00
N ASN A 61 19.15 -6.83 4.84
CA ASN A 61 19.36 -8.26 4.60
C ASN A 61 18.07 -9.11 4.42
N PHE A 62 17.13 -8.66 3.59
CA PHE A 62 16.06 -9.52 3.06
C PHE A 62 16.61 -10.28 1.84
N ALA A 63 17.02 -11.53 2.01
CA ALA A 63 17.61 -12.33 0.93
C ALA A 63 17.20 -13.80 0.99
N ALA A 64 16.43 -14.23 -0.01
CA ALA A 64 16.02 -15.63 -0.19
C ALA A 64 16.97 -16.35 -1.16
N SER A 65 17.22 -17.63 -0.92
CA SER A 65 18.10 -18.44 -1.77
C SER A 65 17.57 -19.86 -2.01
N LEU A 66 17.96 -20.43 -3.14
CA LEU A 66 17.62 -21.75 -3.61
C LEU A 66 18.87 -22.38 -4.28
N PRO A 67 19.29 -23.60 -3.90
CA PRO A 67 18.88 -24.34 -2.71
C PRO A 67 19.27 -23.62 -1.42
N GLY A 68 18.68 -24.01 -0.30
CA GLY A 68 18.91 -23.38 1.00
C GLY A 68 17.71 -23.56 1.93
N THR A 69 17.83 -23.08 3.16
CA THR A 69 16.73 -23.08 4.14
C THR A 69 15.87 -21.82 4.03
N ASN A 70 16.46 -20.70 3.60
CA ASN A 70 15.79 -19.40 3.43
C ASN A 70 15.13 -19.28 2.05
N ARG A 71 14.33 -20.27 1.64
CA ARG A 71 13.63 -20.23 0.34
C ARG A 71 12.40 -19.32 0.38
N THR A 72 11.86 -19.07 1.57
CA THR A 72 10.71 -18.19 1.79
C THR A 72 11.02 -17.23 2.94
N LEU A 73 10.90 -15.94 2.67
CA LEU A 73 11.05 -14.88 3.66
C LEU A 73 9.84 -13.95 3.63
N ASN A 74 9.46 -13.43 4.79
CA ASN A 74 8.46 -12.38 4.90
C ASN A 74 8.91 -11.28 5.87
N CYS A 75 8.56 -10.06 5.55
CA CYS A 75 8.76 -8.91 6.42
C CYS A 75 7.46 -8.14 6.50
N GLU A 76 6.91 -8.03 7.70
CA GLU A 76 5.68 -7.30 7.99
C GLU A 76 6.01 -6.01 8.72
N VAL A 77 5.50 -4.91 8.18
CA VAL A 77 5.61 -3.58 8.74
C VAL A 77 4.29 -3.21 9.39
N HIS A 78 4.36 -2.85 10.67
CA HIS A 78 3.22 -2.38 11.45
C HIS A 78 3.36 -0.86 11.66
N VAL A 79 2.48 -0.07 11.05
CA VAL A 79 2.50 1.40 11.12
C VAL A 79 1.35 1.90 11.98
N VAL A 80 1.68 2.64 13.03
CA VAL A 80 0.72 3.41 13.81
C VAL A 80 0.81 4.87 13.38
N ALA A 81 -0.34 5.48 13.10
CA ALA A 81 -0.42 6.88 12.70
C ALA A 81 -1.56 7.62 13.41
N THR A 82 -1.39 8.94 13.56
CA THR A 82 -2.35 9.82 14.25
C THR A 82 -2.38 11.21 13.64
N GLY A 83 -3.47 11.95 13.84
CA GLY A 83 -3.60 13.35 13.41
C GLY A 83 -4.28 13.56 12.05
N ALA A 84 -4.92 12.54 11.48
CA ALA A 84 -5.78 12.71 10.32
C ALA A 84 -7.04 13.52 10.68
N SER A 85 -7.54 14.33 9.75
CA SER A 85 -8.86 14.98 9.89
C SER A 85 -9.98 13.92 9.98
N PRO A 86 -11.07 14.15 10.73
CA PRO A 86 -12.19 13.22 10.79
C PRO A 86 -12.92 13.01 9.43
N GLY A 87 -13.52 11.83 9.27
CA GLY A 87 -14.31 11.48 8.08
C GLY A 87 -13.47 10.99 6.89
N TRP A 88 -12.35 10.33 7.16
CA TRP A 88 -11.46 9.78 6.15
C TRP A 88 -11.06 8.34 6.43
N GLN A 89 -10.91 7.56 5.36
CA GLN A 89 -10.27 6.25 5.36
C GLN A 89 -9.06 6.26 4.43
N VAL A 90 -8.07 5.44 4.76
CA VAL A 90 -6.89 5.19 3.93
C VAL A 90 -6.79 3.70 3.59
N ALA A 91 -6.27 3.39 2.42
CA ALA A 91 -5.90 2.05 2.01
C ALA A 91 -4.54 2.06 1.33
N LEU A 92 -3.83 0.93 1.41
CA LEU A 92 -2.68 0.68 0.54
C LEU A 92 -3.17 0.56 -0.91
N ALA A 93 -2.73 1.43 -1.81
CA ALA A 93 -3.06 1.38 -3.23
C ALA A 93 -2.06 0.51 -4.00
N SER A 94 -0.78 0.71 -3.73
CA SER A 94 0.30 -0.07 -4.33
C SER A 94 1.44 -0.29 -3.34
N ASN A 95 2.11 -1.44 -3.47
CA ASN A 95 3.38 -1.73 -2.83
C ASN A 95 4.46 -1.98 -3.88
N ASN A 96 5.54 -1.23 -3.82
CA ASN A 96 6.64 -1.30 -4.78
C ASN A 96 7.90 -1.81 -4.08
N VAL A 97 8.33 -3.03 -4.41
CA VAL A 97 9.56 -3.61 -3.87
C VAL A 97 10.64 -3.62 -4.95
N LYS A 98 11.69 -2.84 -4.73
CA LYS A 98 12.90 -2.88 -5.57
C LYS A 98 13.87 -3.92 -5.03
N GLY A 99 14.51 -4.63 -5.93
CA GLY A 99 15.40 -5.72 -5.57
C GLY A 99 16.26 -6.20 -6.73
N HIS A 100 16.90 -7.33 -6.50
CA HIS A 100 17.68 -8.04 -7.51
C HIS A 100 17.29 -9.51 -7.52
N VAL A 101 17.18 -10.10 -8.70
CA VAL A 101 16.80 -11.52 -8.85
C VAL A 101 17.80 -12.25 -9.74
N VAL A 102 18.19 -13.43 -9.28
CA VAL A 102 18.92 -14.42 -10.08
C VAL A 102 18.07 -15.67 -10.14
N LEU A 103 17.56 -16.05 -11.33
CA LEU A 103 16.77 -17.26 -11.52
C LEU A 103 17.46 -18.15 -12.54
N GLY A 104 17.93 -19.32 -12.11
CA GLY A 104 18.36 -20.38 -13.01
C GLY A 104 17.17 -21.02 -13.75
N PRO A 105 17.41 -21.82 -14.79
CA PRO A 105 16.36 -22.50 -15.56
C PRO A 105 15.40 -23.29 -14.65
N GLY A 106 14.09 -23.15 -14.91
CA GLY A 106 13.03 -23.85 -14.17
C GLY A 106 12.76 -23.32 -12.77
N THR A 107 13.41 -22.24 -12.34
CA THR A 107 13.15 -21.61 -11.04
C THR A 107 12.23 -20.40 -11.18
N LYS A 108 11.58 -20.03 -10.09
CA LYS A 108 10.68 -18.88 -10.03
C LYS A 108 10.70 -18.20 -8.67
N LEU A 109 10.38 -16.91 -8.69
CA LEU A 109 10.06 -16.09 -7.53
C LEU A 109 8.55 -15.85 -7.50
N ASP A 110 7.88 -16.34 -6.47
CA ASP A 110 6.52 -15.95 -6.11
C ASP A 110 6.60 -14.85 -5.03
N TYR A 111 5.86 -13.76 -5.19
CA TYR A 111 5.80 -12.70 -4.20
C TYR A 111 4.37 -12.32 -3.84
N PHE A 112 4.18 -11.89 -2.60
CA PHE A 112 2.88 -11.60 -2.01
C PHE A 112 2.97 -10.30 -1.23
N THR A 113 1.96 -9.45 -1.38
CA THR A 113 1.71 -8.33 -0.47
C THR A 113 0.38 -8.58 0.20
N THR A 114 0.38 -8.70 1.52
CA THR A 114 -0.82 -8.86 2.35
C THR A 114 -1.01 -7.60 3.18
N VAL A 115 -2.23 -7.08 3.23
CA VAL A 115 -2.57 -5.84 3.96
C VAL A 115 -3.82 -6.03 4.80
N PHE A 116 -3.80 -5.52 6.02
CA PHE A 116 -4.96 -5.46 6.92
C PHE A 116 -4.76 -4.38 7.98
N PHE A 117 -5.86 -3.97 8.62
CA PHE A 117 -5.83 -3.11 9.80
C PHE A 117 -6.07 -3.93 11.06
N SER A 118 -5.32 -3.69 12.13
CA SER A 118 -5.42 -4.51 13.36
C SER A 118 -6.80 -4.47 14.00
N GLU A 119 -7.54 -3.39 13.81
CA GLU A 119 -8.91 -3.20 14.32
C GLU A 119 -9.93 -4.15 13.67
N ASP A 120 -9.63 -4.67 12.47
CA ASP A 120 -10.45 -5.66 11.78
C ASP A 120 -9.55 -6.59 10.93
N ALA A 121 -8.68 -7.33 11.61
CA ALA A 121 -7.70 -8.20 10.95
C ALA A 121 -8.34 -9.31 10.08
N ALA A 122 -9.61 -9.63 10.32
CA ALA A 122 -10.38 -10.55 9.48
C ALA A 122 -10.58 -10.00 8.04
N LYS A 123 -10.59 -8.67 7.87
CA LYS A 123 -10.59 -8.02 6.55
C LYS A 123 -9.15 -7.88 6.06
N THR A 124 -8.72 -8.87 5.29
CA THR A 124 -7.39 -8.93 4.70
C THR A 124 -7.44 -8.85 3.18
N GLY A 125 -6.57 -8.03 2.60
CA GLY A 125 -6.29 -7.98 1.18
C GLY A 125 -5.00 -8.72 0.88
N THR A 126 -4.93 -9.47 -0.22
CA THR A 126 -3.67 -10.10 -0.66
C THR A 126 -3.53 -10.01 -2.17
N VAL A 127 -2.38 -9.50 -2.61
CA VAL A 127 -1.97 -9.45 -4.01
C VAL A 127 -0.81 -10.42 -4.19
N ARG A 128 -0.75 -11.06 -5.36
CA ARG A 128 0.28 -12.05 -5.69
C ARG A 128 0.87 -11.72 -7.05
N GLY A 129 2.17 -11.93 -7.19
CA GLY A 129 2.86 -11.86 -8.47
C GLY A 129 3.94 -12.92 -8.58
N ARG A 130 4.49 -13.05 -9.79
CA ARG A 130 5.46 -14.10 -10.11
C ARG A 130 6.46 -13.62 -11.17
N ILE A 131 7.71 -14.03 -11.00
CA ILE A 131 8.72 -14.04 -12.06
C ILE A 131 9.16 -15.48 -12.26
N SER A 132 9.02 -16.01 -13.47
CA SER A 132 9.43 -17.38 -13.80
C SER A 132 10.54 -17.37 -14.83
N ASN A 133 11.54 -18.22 -14.65
CA ASN A 133 12.50 -18.54 -15.70
C ASN A 133 12.12 -19.86 -16.39
N ASN A 134 11.40 -19.74 -17.50
CA ASN A 134 11.02 -20.88 -18.34
C ASN A 134 12.03 -21.15 -19.47
N GLY A 135 13.12 -20.38 -19.55
CA GLY A 135 14.15 -20.51 -20.58
C GLY A 135 15.34 -21.37 -20.13
N GLY A 136 16.28 -21.60 -21.04
CA GLY A 136 17.52 -22.34 -20.76
C GLY A 136 18.66 -21.50 -20.18
N GLY A 137 18.56 -20.17 -20.22
CA GLY A 137 19.55 -19.24 -19.66
C GLY A 137 19.23 -18.83 -18.23
N THR A 138 20.13 -18.09 -17.58
CA THR A 138 19.88 -17.49 -16.25
C THR A 138 19.31 -16.09 -16.41
N ILE A 139 18.27 -15.75 -15.65
CA ILE A 139 17.83 -14.37 -15.46
C ILE A 139 18.66 -13.77 -14.33
N ASP A 140 19.32 -12.65 -14.58
CA ASP A 140 20.16 -11.95 -13.60
C ASP A 140 19.99 -10.44 -13.82
N GLN A 141 19.14 -9.81 -13.01
CA GLN A 141 18.80 -8.39 -13.19
C GLN A 141 18.16 -7.75 -11.94
N GLY A 142 18.24 -6.43 -11.88
CA GLY A 142 17.42 -5.61 -10.99
C GLY A 142 15.93 -5.68 -11.37
N VAL A 143 15.06 -5.66 -10.37
CA VAL A 143 13.60 -5.76 -10.54
C VAL A 143 12.88 -4.72 -9.69
N THR A 144 11.70 -4.31 -10.15
CA THR A 144 10.69 -3.62 -9.32
C THR A 144 9.42 -4.45 -9.34
N LEU A 145 9.08 -5.04 -8.20
CA LEU A 145 7.87 -5.83 -8.00
C LEU A 145 6.75 -4.89 -7.57
N VAL A 146 5.71 -4.78 -8.38
CA VAL A 146 4.58 -3.88 -8.13
C VAL A 146 3.35 -4.70 -7.75
N SER A 147 2.85 -4.50 -6.53
CA SER A 147 1.61 -5.13 -6.04
C SER A 147 0.51 -4.07 -5.94
N ASN A 148 -0.34 -3.99 -6.97
CA ASN A 148 -1.52 -3.12 -6.96
C ASN A 148 -2.68 -3.81 -6.24
N THR A 149 -3.22 -3.18 -5.20
CA THR A 149 -4.30 -3.79 -4.40
C THR A 149 -5.62 -3.81 -5.15
N GLY A 150 -5.95 -2.76 -5.91
CA GLY A 150 -7.14 -2.72 -6.77
C GLY A 150 -8.41 -3.09 -6.01
N ALA A 151 -9.10 -4.15 -6.43
CA ALA A 151 -10.30 -4.66 -5.76
C ALA A 151 -10.03 -5.28 -4.37
N ASN A 152 -8.77 -5.60 -4.05
CA ASN A 152 -8.34 -6.16 -2.76
C ASN A 152 -7.95 -5.08 -1.74
N LYS A 153 -8.24 -3.79 -2.00
CA LYS A 153 -8.00 -2.71 -1.03
C LYS A 153 -8.73 -3.01 0.28
N VAL A 154 -8.00 -2.91 1.38
CA VAL A 154 -8.57 -2.87 2.73
C VAL A 154 -8.54 -1.43 3.19
N TRP A 155 -9.72 -0.88 3.45
CA TRP A 155 -9.87 0.48 3.97
C TRP A 155 -9.78 0.46 5.49
N SER A 156 -9.05 1.45 6.03
CA SER A 156 -8.96 1.70 7.47
C SER A 156 -10.33 1.91 8.12
N PRO A 157 -10.45 1.82 9.46
CA PRO A 157 -11.54 2.48 10.17
C PRO A 157 -11.70 3.95 9.76
N CYS A 158 -12.92 4.48 9.88
CA CYS A 158 -13.18 5.89 9.65
C CYS A 158 -12.50 6.72 10.75
N THR A 159 -11.64 7.65 10.36
CA THR A 159 -10.95 8.55 11.28
C THR A 159 -11.96 9.41 12.05
N GLY A 160 -11.85 9.41 13.37
CA GLY A 160 -12.69 10.19 14.29
C GLY A 160 -11.91 11.30 14.99
N ALA A 161 -12.37 11.73 16.17
CA ALA A 161 -11.73 12.79 16.95
C ALA A 161 -10.28 12.47 17.37
N SER A 162 -9.91 11.19 17.47
CA SER A 162 -8.53 10.76 17.74
C SER A 162 -7.58 10.96 16.56
N GLY A 163 -8.11 11.17 15.34
CA GLY A 163 -7.35 11.29 14.11
C GLY A 163 -6.53 10.05 13.74
N SER A 164 -6.83 8.88 14.33
CA SER A 164 -6.14 7.63 13.99
C SER A 164 -6.87 6.88 12.88
N PRO A 165 -6.18 6.47 11.80
CA PRO A 165 -6.70 5.51 10.83
C PRO A 165 -6.50 4.06 11.31
N GLY A 166 -6.15 3.83 12.58
CA GLY A 166 -5.81 2.50 13.08
C GLY A 166 -4.39 2.05 12.75
N ILE A 167 -4.10 0.79 13.02
CA ILE A 167 -2.77 0.19 12.82
C ILE A 167 -2.75 -0.52 11.47
N LEU A 168 -1.99 0.04 10.52
CA LEU A 168 -1.80 -0.54 9.19
C LEU A 168 -0.71 -1.61 9.22
N ASN A 169 -1.03 -2.81 8.78
CA ASN A 169 -0.10 -3.93 8.68
C ASN A 169 0.08 -4.29 7.21
N VAL A 170 1.33 -4.27 6.73
CA VAL A 170 1.69 -4.64 5.36
C VAL A 170 2.80 -5.68 5.41
N ASN A 171 2.51 -6.88 4.93
CA ASN A 171 3.44 -8.00 4.87
C ASN A 171 3.86 -8.27 3.43
N PHE A 172 5.14 -8.07 3.14
CA PHE A 172 5.77 -8.51 1.91
C PHE A 172 6.42 -9.88 2.12
N ARG A 173 6.11 -10.84 1.24
CA ARG A 173 6.70 -12.19 1.26
C ARG A 173 7.25 -12.56 -0.11
N GLY A 174 8.49 -13.04 -0.15
CA GLY A 174 9.12 -13.64 -1.32
C GLY A 174 9.35 -15.14 -1.10
N ALA A 175 9.10 -15.96 -2.12
CA ALA A 175 9.28 -17.40 -2.10
C ALA A 175 9.92 -17.89 -3.40
N LEU A 176 11.08 -18.54 -3.29
CA LEU A 176 11.78 -19.18 -4.40
C LEU A 176 11.42 -20.65 -4.48
N THR A 177 11.07 -21.12 -5.68
CA THR A 177 10.74 -22.54 -5.93
C THR A 177 11.34 -23.03 -7.24
N GLY A 178 11.41 -24.35 -7.40
CA GLY A 178 12.06 -25.05 -8.52
C GLY A 178 13.26 -25.89 -8.08
N ASP A 179 13.89 -26.54 -9.05
CA ASP A 179 14.95 -27.54 -8.83
C ASP A 179 16.37 -27.01 -9.16
N GLY A 180 16.46 -25.78 -9.66
CA GLY A 180 17.71 -25.10 -9.99
C GLY A 180 18.28 -24.24 -8.86
N LYS A 181 19.17 -23.30 -9.23
CA LYS A 181 19.67 -22.26 -8.33
C LYS A 181 18.87 -20.98 -8.52
N ALA A 182 18.51 -20.30 -7.43
CA ALA A 182 17.92 -18.98 -7.48
C ALA A 182 18.30 -18.14 -6.26
N TYR A 183 18.22 -16.83 -6.43
CA TYR A 183 18.46 -15.84 -5.39
C TYR A 183 17.53 -14.66 -5.60
N PHE A 184 17.02 -14.09 -4.51
CA PHE A 184 16.26 -12.86 -4.54
C PHE A 184 16.60 -12.03 -3.31
N GLU A 185 16.93 -10.77 -3.54
CA GLU A 185 17.07 -9.79 -2.46
C GLU A 185 16.11 -8.63 -2.66
N ALA A 186 15.46 -8.22 -1.58
CA ALA A 186 14.68 -6.99 -1.54
C ALA A 186 15.54 -5.90 -0.92
N LEU A 187 15.58 -4.73 -1.56
CA LEU A 187 16.39 -3.58 -1.15
C LEU A 187 15.53 -2.51 -0.51
N THR A 188 14.43 -2.13 -1.18
CA THR A 188 13.50 -1.11 -0.68
C THR A 188 12.06 -1.51 -0.93
N GLU A 189 11.18 -1.16 -0.02
CA GLU A 189 9.73 -1.24 -0.13
C GLU A 189 9.16 0.17 0.02
N SER A 190 8.35 0.62 -0.94
CA SER A 190 7.68 1.93 -0.87
C SER A 190 6.20 1.80 -1.19
N TRP A 191 5.37 2.51 -0.43
CA TRP A 191 3.92 2.39 -0.55
C TRP A 191 3.29 3.63 -1.16
N ASP A 192 2.30 3.40 -2.00
CA ASP A 192 1.34 4.42 -2.39
C ASP A 192 0.06 4.21 -1.58
N LEU A 193 -0.40 5.25 -0.91
CA LEU A 193 -1.64 5.23 -0.14
C LEU A 193 -2.74 6.01 -0.86
N GLU A 194 -3.97 5.53 -0.74
CA GLU A 194 -5.16 6.16 -1.30
C GLU A 194 -6.15 6.51 -0.20
N TRP A 195 -6.80 7.66 -0.35
CA TRP A 195 -7.76 8.18 0.62
C TRP A 195 -9.16 8.23 0.03
N ARG A 196 -10.16 8.08 0.90
CA ARG A 196 -11.56 8.35 0.58
C ARG A 196 -12.32 8.89 1.79
N ARG A 197 -13.47 9.49 1.52
CA ARG A 197 -14.41 9.91 2.56
C ARG A 197 -15.17 8.73 3.16
N CYS A 198 -15.45 8.86 4.44
CA CYS A 198 -16.42 8.13 5.25
C CYS A 198 -17.11 9.18 6.15
#